data_AF-A0A3R9R0Z7-F1
#
_entry.id   AF-A0A3R9R0Z7-F1
#
_cell.length_a   1.000
_cell.length_b   1.000
_cell.length_c   1.000
_cell.angle_alpha   90.00
_cell.angle_beta   90.00
_cell.angle_gamma   90.00
#
_symmetry.space_group_name_H-M   'P 1'
#
loop_
_entity.id
_entity.type
_entity.pdbx_description
1 polymer ?
#
loop_
_entity_poly.entity_id
_entity_poly.type
_entity_poly.pdbx_seq_one_letter_code
_entity_poly.pdbx_strand_id
1 'polypeptide(L)'
;MSVALKMIEELEENEALRRRFLKMIIPEIPKEPDVTLMLINAILGRVATKEDLKVTKEDLKEEISSVREEMEKEATSLRGEIVSLREEIRALDSRISSLERRVVGIEGQMSFFMKIFMTFNLPILLAVIGILLRLAFW
;
A
#
# COMPACT_ATOMS: atom_id res chain seq x y z
N MET A 1 -18.20 -57.86 -47.63
CA MET A 1 -17.74 -57.06 -46.48
C MET A 1 -18.35 -57.65 -45.22
N SER A 2 -17.59 -57.77 -44.11
CA SER A 2 -18.13 -58.30 -42.85
C SER A 2 -19.24 -57.40 -42.32
N VAL A 3 -20.30 -57.97 -41.76
CA VAL A 3 -21.42 -57.23 -41.16
C VAL A 3 -20.94 -56.25 -40.08
N ALA A 4 -19.89 -56.62 -39.33
CA ALA A 4 -19.29 -55.76 -38.32
C ALA A 4 -18.61 -54.51 -38.92
N LEU A 5 -17.94 -54.64 -40.06
CA LEU A 5 -17.30 -53.52 -40.75
C LEU A 5 -18.34 -52.53 -41.28
N LYS A 6 -19.42 -53.05 -41.89
CA LYS A 6 -20.51 -52.21 -42.38
C LYS A 6 -21.23 -51.46 -41.25
N MET A 7 -21.37 -52.08 -40.08
CA MET A 7 -21.93 -51.42 -38.89
C MET A 7 -21.04 -50.28 -38.39
N ILE A 8 -19.71 -50.44 -38.42
CA ILE A 8 -18.77 -49.38 -38.03
C ILE A 8 -18.84 -48.21 -39.01
N GLU A 9 -18.80 -48.49 -40.33
CA GLU A 9 -18.97 -47.45 -41.37
C GLU A 9 -20.28 -46.67 -41.18
N GLU A 10 -21.41 -47.34 -40.97
CA GLU A 10 -22.71 -46.68 -40.74
C GLU A 10 -22.72 -45.81 -39.46
N LEU A 11 -21.99 -46.21 -38.40
CA LEU A 11 -21.85 -45.42 -37.19
C LEU A 11 -20.91 -44.20 -37.39
N GLU A 12 -19.88 -44.35 -38.22
CA GLU A 12 -18.95 -43.28 -38.56
C GLU A 12 -19.58 -42.23 -39.48
N GLU A 13 -20.44 -42.63 -40.42
CA GLU A 13 -21.11 -41.70 -41.35
C GLU A 13 -22.36 -41.04 -40.74
N ASN A 14 -23.09 -41.72 -39.85
CA ASN A 14 -24.37 -41.23 -39.32
C ASN A 14 -24.30 -40.81 -37.84
N GLU A 15 -24.27 -39.49 -37.58
CA GLU A 15 -24.22 -38.94 -36.22
C GLU A 15 -25.45 -39.33 -35.37
N ALA A 16 -26.64 -39.36 -35.96
CA ALA A 16 -27.87 -39.69 -35.24
C ALA A 16 -27.86 -41.16 -34.79
N LEU A 17 -27.38 -42.06 -35.65
CA LEU A 17 -27.22 -43.47 -35.33
C LEU A 17 -26.14 -43.66 -34.25
N ARG A 18 -25.00 -42.98 -34.37
CA ARG A 18 -23.92 -42.99 -33.36
C ARG A 18 -24.42 -42.51 -32.00
N ARG A 19 -25.17 -41.40 -31.94
CA ARG A 19 -25.76 -40.91 -30.69
C ARG A 19 -26.76 -41.89 -30.10
N ARG A 20 -27.59 -42.54 -30.93
CA ARG A 20 -28.54 -43.58 -30.48
C ARG A 20 -27.79 -44.78 -29.90
N PHE A 21 -26.70 -45.20 -30.53
CA PHE A 21 -25.82 -46.27 -30.07
C PHE A 21 -25.15 -45.92 -28.73
N LEU A 22 -24.58 -44.72 -28.61
CA LEU A 22 -23.97 -44.23 -27.36
C LEU A 22 -25.00 -44.16 -26.21
N LYS A 23 -26.23 -43.73 -26.48
CA LYS A 23 -27.31 -43.72 -25.47
C LYS A 23 -27.68 -45.12 -24.97
N MET A 24 -27.44 -46.16 -25.76
CA MET A 24 -27.64 -47.55 -25.32
C MET A 24 -26.45 -48.07 -24.50
N ILE A 25 -25.22 -47.66 -24.82
CA ILE A 25 -24.00 -48.14 -24.13
C ILE A 25 -23.71 -47.38 -22.83
N ILE A 26 -23.84 -46.06 -22.81
CA ILE A 26 -23.47 -45.22 -21.66
C ILE A 26 -24.13 -45.67 -20.35
N PRO A 27 -25.43 -46.04 -20.30
CA PRO A 27 -26.07 -46.55 -19.08
C PRO A 27 -25.55 -47.92 -18.62
N GLU A 28 -24.93 -48.68 -19.50
CA GLU A 28 -24.35 -50.00 -19.19
C GLU A 28 -22.92 -49.88 -18.65
N ILE A 29 -22.19 -48.80 -18.99
CA ILE A 29 -20.82 -48.56 -18.50
C ILE A 29 -20.71 -48.69 -16.96
N PRO A 30 -21.56 -48.05 -16.13
CA PRO A 30 -21.48 -48.15 -14.68
C PRO A 30 -21.75 -49.55 -14.12
N LYS A 31 -22.38 -50.43 -14.91
CA LYS A 31 -22.69 -51.81 -14.52
C LYS A 31 -21.51 -52.76 -14.73
N GLU A 32 -20.53 -52.35 -15.53
CA GLU A 32 -19.29 -53.07 -15.80
C GLU A 32 -18.13 -52.43 -15.01
N PRO A 33 -17.71 -53.02 -13.88
CA PRO A 33 -16.72 -52.41 -12.99
C PRO A 33 -15.37 -52.14 -13.67
N ASP A 34 -14.91 -53.05 -14.53
CA ASP A 34 -13.61 -52.94 -15.20
C ASP A 34 -13.57 -51.74 -16.16
N VAL A 35 -14.63 -51.55 -16.95
CA VAL A 35 -14.76 -50.41 -17.88
C VAL A 35 -14.88 -49.10 -17.11
N THR A 36 -15.66 -49.11 -16.02
CA THR A 36 -15.83 -47.94 -15.15
C THR A 36 -14.50 -47.53 -14.51
N LEU A 37 -13.74 -48.49 -13.96
CA LEU A 37 -12.44 -48.22 -13.37
C LEU A 37 -11.43 -47.70 -14.40
N MET A 38 -11.42 -48.27 -15.61
CA MET A 38 -10.57 -47.79 -16.70
C MET A 38 -10.88 -46.33 -17.06
N LEU A 39 -12.17 -45.98 -17.17
CA LEU A 39 -12.60 -44.61 -17.46
C LEU A 39 -12.32 -43.64 -16.32
N ILE A 40 -12.56 -44.05 -15.06
CA ILE A 40 -12.22 -43.25 -13.89
C ILE A 40 -10.71 -42.97 -13.87
N ASN A 41 -9.86 -44.00 -14.04
CA ASN A 41 -8.41 -43.81 -14.06
C ASN A 41 -7.94 -42.92 -15.22
N ALA A 42 -8.57 -43.01 -16.39
CA ALA A 42 -8.26 -42.16 -17.54
C ALA A 42 -8.66 -40.68 -17.33
N ILE A 43 -9.70 -40.42 -16.53
CA ILE A 43 -10.23 -39.07 -16.28
C ILE A 43 -9.64 -38.45 -15.01
N LEU A 44 -9.34 -39.25 -13.97
CA LEU A 44 -8.96 -38.79 -12.64
C LEU A 44 -7.71 -37.89 -12.68
N GLY A 45 -6.73 -38.21 -13.53
CA GLY A 45 -5.53 -37.39 -13.72
C GLY A 45 -5.73 -36.09 -14.53
N ARG A 46 -6.95 -35.85 -15.05
CA ARG A 46 -7.29 -34.68 -15.87
C ARG A 46 -8.26 -33.71 -15.17
N VAL A 47 -8.72 -34.06 -13.98
CA VAL A 47 -9.69 -33.26 -13.23
C VAL A 47 -9.11 -32.91 -11.88
N ALA A 48 -9.37 -31.69 -11.41
CA ALA A 48 -9.10 -31.34 -10.03
C ALA A 48 -10.08 -32.12 -9.12
N THR A 49 -9.53 -32.84 -8.16
CA THR A 49 -10.31 -33.57 -7.17
C THR A 49 -10.80 -32.63 -6.07
N LYS A 50 -11.77 -33.07 -5.27
CA LYS A 50 -12.23 -32.30 -4.11
C LYS A 50 -11.11 -32.10 -3.08
N GLU A 51 -10.16 -33.02 -3.00
CA GLU A 51 -9.02 -32.89 -2.08
C GLU A 51 -8.07 -31.80 -2.54
N ASP A 52 -7.75 -31.74 -3.85
CA ASP A 52 -6.92 -30.67 -4.42
C ASP A 52 -7.54 -29.28 -4.13
N LEU A 53 -8.86 -29.16 -4.31
CA LEU A 53 -9.59 -27.93 -4.01
C LEU A 53 -9.59 -27.59 -2.52
N LYS A 54 -9.62 -28.59 -1.65
CA LYS A 54 -9.58 -28.38 -0.20
C LYS A 54 -8.22 -27.87 0.23
N VAL A 55 -7.14 -28.48 -0.26
CA VAL A 55 -5.76 -28.02 -0.03
C VAL A 55 -5.60 -26.59 -0.53
N THR A 56 -5.98 -26.30 -1.78
CA THR A 56 -5.90 -24.93 -2.32
C THR A 56 -6.72 -23.94 -1.51
N LYS A 57 -7.90 -24.33 -0.98
CA LYS A 57 -8.71 -23.47 -0.13
C LYS A 57 -8.07 -23.20 1.23
N GLU A 58 -7.41 -24.20 1.80
CA GLU A 58 -6.68 -24.06 3.07
C GLU A 58 -5.47 -23.14 2.88
N ASP A 59 -4.66 -23.37 1.83
CA ASP A 59 -3.52 -22.52 1.47
C ASP A 59 -3.95 -21.05 1.27
N LEU A 60 -5.00 -20.81 0.47
CA LEU A 60 -5.52 -19.46 0.27
C LEU A 60 -6.01 -18.82 1.57
N LYS A 61 -6.59 -19.59 2.48
CA LYS A 61 -7.05 -19.07 3.78
C LYS A 61 -5.86 -18.67 4.65
N GLU A 62 -4.78 -19.45 4.63
CA GLU A 62 -3.55 -19.14 5.34
C GLU A 62 -2.88 -17.89 4.77
N GLU A 63 -2.73 -17.80 3.44
CA GLU A 63 -2.18 -16.62 2.78
C GLU A 63 -2.96 -15.35 3.10
N ILE A 64 -4.30 -15.40 3.00
CA ILE A 64 -5.16 -14.27 3.35
C ILE A 64 -4.98 -13.87 4.82
N SER A 65 -4.83 -14.85 5.71
CA SER A 65 -4.63 -14.58 7.14
C SER A 65 -3.27 -13.94 7.40
N SER A 66 -2.22 -14.41 6.73
CA SER A 66 -0.87 -13.84 6.81
C SER A 66 -0.84 -12.39 6.33
N VAL A 67 -1.40 -12.13 5.13
CA VAL A 67 -1.49 -10.76 4.57
C VAL A 67 -2.26 -9.84 5.51
N ARG A 68 -3.37 -10.32 6.09
CA ARG A 68 -4.14 -9.53 7.05
C ARG A 68 -3.32 -9.16 8.29
N GLU A 69 -2.54 -10.10 8.83
CA GLU A 69 -1.69 -9.84 9.99
C GLU A 69 -0.58 -8.83 9.67
N GLU A 70 0.05 -8.96 8.50
CA GLU A 70 1.06 -8.00 8.02
C GLU A 70 0.47 -6.59 7.89
N MET A 71 -0.70 -6.46 7.27
CA MET A 71 -1.40 -5.18 7.15
C MET A 71 -1.76 -4.57 8.52
N GLU A 72 -2.20 -5.38 9.48
CA GLU A 72 -2.51 -4.90 10.84
C GLU A 72 -1.25 -4.42 11.57
N LYS A 73 -0.11 -5.11 11.41
CA LYS A 73 1.19 -4.69 11.96
C LYS A 73 1.64 -3.37 11.34
N GLU A 74 1.61 -3.26 10.01
CA GLU A 74 2.02 -2.05 9.31
C GLU A 74 1.14 -0.85 9.67
N ALA A 75 -0.19 -1.03 9.72
CA ALA A 75 -1.12 0.00 10.16
C ALA A 75 -0.84 0.48 11.59
N THR A 76 -0.44 -0.44 12.48
CA THR A 76 -0.07 -0.10 13.86
C THR A 76 1.26 0.66 13.93
N SER A 77 2.25 0.25 13.13
CA SER A 77 3.54 0.96 13.02
C SER A 77 3.35 2.40 12.54
N LEU A 78 2.62 2.58 11.43
CA LEU A 78 2.33 3.90 10.87
C LEU A 78 1.58 4.81 11.85
N ARG A 79 0.64 4.26 12.63
CA ARG A 79 -0.01 5.02 13.71
C ARG A 79 0.99 5.47 14.78
N GLY A 80 1.94 4.62 15.15
CA GLY A 80 3.03 4.97 16.07
C GLY A 80 3.90 6.10 15.53
N GLU A 81 4.32 6.01 14.28
CA GLU A 81 5.11 7.06 13.61
C GLU A 81 4.37 8.39 13.55
N ILE A 82 3.06 8.39 13.23
CA ILE A 82 2.24 9.60 13.23
C ILE A 82 2.18 10.26 14.62
N VAL A 83 2.07 9.46 15.69
CA VAL A 83 2.07 9.98 17.06
C VAL A 83 3.42 10.62 17.39
N SER A 84 4.52 9.93 17.06
CA SER A 84 5.88 10.44 17.28
C SER A 84 6.13 11.77 16.52
N LEU A 85 5.76 11.83 15.24
CA LEU A 85 5.86 13.06 14.45
C LEU A 85 5.03 14.20 15.04
N ARG A 86 3.83 13.91 15.55
CA ARG A 86 2.99 14.93 16.20
C ARG A 86 3.64 15.46 17.49
N GLU A 87 4.35 14.64 18.23
CA GLU A 87 5.10 15.07 19.42
C GLU A 87 6.30 15.94 19.03
N GLU A 88 7.05 15.55 17.99
CA GLU A 88 8.15 16.36 17.47
C GLU A 88 7.70 17.74 16.99
N ILE A 89 6.57 17.82 16.26
CA ILE A 89 5.97 19.08 15.83
C ILE A 89 5.63 19.96 17.04
N ARG A 90 5.01 19.40 18.09
CA ARG A 90 4.70 20.15 19.31
C ARG A 90 5.95 20.66 20.02
N ALA A 91 7.02 19.86 20.04
CA ALA A 91 8.29 20.26 20.61
C ALA A 91 8.93 21.41 19.81
N LEU A 92 8.85 21.35 18.48
CA LEU A 92 9.30 22.43 17.59
C LEU A 92 8.49 23.72 17.80
N ASP A 93 7.16 23.64 17.88
CA ASP A 93 6.30 24.81 18.13
C ASP A 93 6.66 25.50 19.45
N SER A 94 6.93 24.73 20.50
CA SER A 94 7.40 25.26 21.79
C SER A 94 8.75 25.98 21.67
N ARG A 95 9.68 25.41 20.91
CA ARG A 95 11.00 26.03 20.65
C ARG A 95 10.86 27.31 19.84
N ILE A 96 10.01 27.33 18.81
CA ILE A 96 9.72 28.53 18.01
C ILE A 96 9.12 29.62 18.90
N SER A 97 8.11 29.29 19.70
CA SER A 97 7.48 30.22 20.63
C SER A 97 8.48 30.83 21.63
N SER A 98 9.46 30.04 22.08
CA SER A 98 10.54 30.53 22.96
C SER A 98 11.48 31.48 22.22
N LEU A 99 11.86 31.15 20.98
CA LEU A 99 12.69 32.01 20.15
C LEU A 99 12.00 33.33 19.84
N GLU A 100 10.72 33.33 19.48
CA GLU A 100 9.93 34.55 19.24
C GLU A 100 9.96 35.49 20.44
N ARG A 101 9.74 34.98 21.66
CA ARG A 101 9.83 35.78 22.89
C ARG A 101 11.22 36.38 23.09
N ARG A 102 12.27 35.62 22.79
CA ARG A 102 13.66 36.10 22.89
C ARG A 102 13.94 37.19 21.87
N VAL A 103 13.45 37.06 20.64
CA VAL A 103 13.60 38.07 19.59
C VAL A 103 12.89 39.36 20.00
N VAL A 104 11.64 39.29 20.45
CA VAL A 104 10.90 40.45 20.97
C VAL A 104 11.63 41.12 22.14
N GLY A 105 12.22 40.32 23.04
CA GLY A 105 13.04 40.84 24.14
C GLY A 105 14.27 41.62 23.65
N ILE A 106 14.99 41.08 22.65
CA ILE A 106 16.15 41.72 22.03
C ILE A 106 15.75 43.01 21.31
N GLU A 107 14.65 42.99 20.56
CA GLU A 107 14.13 44.19 19.88
C GLU A 107 13.80 45.31 20.87
N GLY A 108 13.19 44.96 22.00
CA GLY A 108 12.92 45.90 23.09
C GLY A 108 14.19 46.50 23.68
N GLN A 109 15.20 45.67 23.98
CA GLN A 109 16.50 46.13 24.49
C GLN A 109 17.24 47.03 23.49
N MET A 110 17.24 46.66 22.21
CA MET A 110 17.89 47.43 21.14
C MET A 110 17.19 48.79 20.96
N SER A 111 15.87 48.83 21.00
CA SER A 111 15.09 50.09 20.95
C SER A 111 15.45 51.02 22.11
N PHE A 112 15.55 50.47 23.33
CA PHE A 112 15.98 51.23 24.50
C PHE A 112 17.42 51.76 24.35
N PHE A 113 18.34 50.91 23.90
CA PHE A 113 19.73 51.30 23.66
C PHE A 113 19.82 52.41 22.59
N MET A 114 19.09 52.30 21.49
CA MET A 114 19.03 53.34 20.46
C MET A 114 18.51 54.68 21.00
N LYS A 115 17.50 54.68 21.88
CA LYS A 115 17.00 55.90 22.53
C LYS A 115 18.06 56.55 23.42
N ILE A 116 18.76 55.76 24.24
CA ILE A 116 19.87 56.24 25.06
C ILE A 116 20.95 56.83 24.14
N PHE A 117 21.37 56.05 23.13
CA PHE A 117 22.40 56.47 22.19
C PHE A 117 22.04 57.81 21.52
N MET A 118 20.83 57.97 21.01
CA MET A 118 20.37 59.25 20.44
C MET A 118 20.36 60.38 21.46
N THR A 119 19.86 60.13 22.68
CA THR A 119 19.77 61.16 23.74
C THR A 119 21.14 61.71 24.11
N PHE A 120 22.16 60.85 24.23
CA PHE A 120 23.50 61.27 24.64
C PHE A 120 24.39 61.68 23.48
N ASN A 121 24.37 60.97 22.35
CA ASN A 121 25.32 61.20 21.25
C ASN A 121 24.90 62.34 20.33
N LEU A 122 23.60 62.56 20.09
CA LEU A 122 23.16 63.65 19.20
C LEU A 122 23.56 65.04 19.72
N PRO A 123 23.38 65.40 21.01
CA PRO A 123 23.80 66.71 21.50
C PRO A 123 25.31 66.91 21.43
N ILE A 124 26.10 65.87 21.72
CA ILE A 124 27.57 65.92 21.67
C ILE A 124 28.03 66.15 20.23
N LEU A 125 27.49 65.40 19.27
CA LEU A 125 27.78 65.58 17.84
C LEU A 125 27.45 66.99 17.37
N LEU A 126 26.27 67.52 17.73
CA LEU A 126 25.88 68.89 17.40
C LEU A 126 26.82 69.92 18.02
N ALA A 127 27.24 69.73 19.27
CA ALA A 127 28.19 70.62 19.94
C ALA A 127 29.55 70.61 19.25
N VAL A 128 30.08 69.44 18.90
CA VAL A 128 31.35 69.30 18.17
C VAL A 128 31.27 69.94 16.79
N ILE A 129 30.19 69.71 16.04
CA ILE A 129 29.96 70.35 14.74
C ILE A 129 29.91 71.87 14.88
N GLY A 130 29.20 72.38 15.89
CA GLY A 130 29.13 73.82 16.16
C GLY A 130 30.49 74.43 16.47
N ILE A 131 31.32 73.75 17.27
CA ILE A 131 32.70 74.18 17.56
C ILE A 131 33.55 74.18 16.27
N LEU A 132 33.47 73.12 15.46
CA LEU A 132 34.22 73.02 14.21
C LEU A 132 33.83 74.09 13.18
N LEU A 133 32.53 74.35 13.02
CA LEU A 133 32.04 75.42 12.13
C LEU A 133 32.53 76.80 12.61
N ARG A 134 32.53 77.03 13.93
CA ARG A 134 33.09 78.25 14.50
C ARG A 134 34.59 78.40 14.25
N LEU A 135 35.35 77.30 14.20
CA LEU A 135 36.79 77.34 13.87
C LEU A 135 37.07 77.46 12.37
N ALA A 136 36.15 77.04 11.51
CA ALA A 136 36.34 77.07 10.05
C ALA A 136 35.92 78.39 9.39
N PHE A 137 34.94 79.09 9.98
CA PHE A 137 34.37 80.33 9.44
C PHE A 137 34.77 81.60 10.21
N TRP A 138 35.80 81.51 11.07
CA TRP A 138 36.35 82.63 11.85
C TRP A 138 37.87 82.57 11.91
#